data_AF-A0A1F0UDR0-F1
#
_entry.id   AF-A0A1F0UDR0-F1
#
_cell.length_a   1.000
_cell.length_b   1.000
_cell.length_c   1.000
_cell.angle_alpha   90.00
_cell.angle_beta   90.00
_cell.angle_gamma   90.00
#
_symmetry.space_group_name_H-M   'P 1'
#
loop_
_entity.id
_entity.type
_entity.pdbx_description
1 polymer ?
#
loop_
_entity_poly.entity_id
_entity_poly.type
_entity_poly.pdbx_seq_one_letter_code
_entity_poly.pdbx_strand_id
1 'polypeptide(L)'
;MEADLSYWRFIEEWHPKYWSDDRVLLCDILFRHLEKEDVDEDDKKWIAKDFNSNEEIVHELKRLEKDLYSKSLDNYYERLLA
;
A
#
# COMPACT_ATOMS: atom_id res chain seq x y z
N MET A 1 -4.26 10.75 -8.34
CA MET A 1 -3.23 11.47 -7.52
C MET A 1 -1.90 10.88 -7.94
N GLU A 2 -0.95 11.64 -8.51
CA GLU A 2 0.37 11.06 -8.84
C GLU A 2 1.04 10.72 -7.52
N ALA A 3 1.04 9.43 -7.14
CA ALA A 3 1.81 8.98 -6.02
C ALA A 3 3.26 9.40 -6.29
N ASP A 4 3.81 10.24 -5.41
CA ASP A 4 5.16 10.74 -5.57
C ASP A 4 6.06 9.51 -5.74
N LEU A 5 6.62 9.35 -6.95
CA LEU A 5 7.45 8.18 -7.28
C LEU A 5 8.61 8.04 -6.29
N SER A 6 9.00 9.12 -5.59
CA SER A 6 9.98 9.07 -4.51
C SER A 6 9.50 8.31 -3.27
N TYR A 7 8.22 8.40 -2.91
CA TYR A 7 7.66 7.75 -1.72
C TYR A 7 7.64 6.22 -1.87
N TRP A 8 7.06 5.72 -2.96
CA TRP A 8 6.99 4.28 -3.20
C TRP A 8 8.36 3.68 -3.51
N ARG A 9 9.26 4.42 -4.18
CA ARG A 9 10.66 3.99 -4.36
C ARG A 9 11.37 3.79 -3.04
N PHE A 10 11.16 4.69 -2.07
CA PHE A 10 11.75 4.51 -0.74
C PHE A 10 11.25 3.24 -0.07
N ILE A 11 9.94 2.97 -0.13
CA ILE A 11 9.36 1.75 0.42
C ILE A 11 9.89 0.51 -0.33
N GLU A 12 9.95 0.55 -1.66
CA GLU A 12 10.47 -0.56 -2.47
C GLU A 12 11.93 -0.90 -2.15
N GLU A 13 12.77 0.13 -1.97
CA GLU A 13 14.19 -0.03 -1.68
C GLU A 13 14.46 -0.55 -0.26
N TRP A 14 13.68 -0.09 0.71
CA TRP A 14 13.98 -0.30 2.13
C TRP A 14 13.00 -1.21 2.87
N HIS A 15 11.85 -1.58 2.29
CA HIS A 15 10.92 -2.49 2.94
C HIS A 15 11.37 -3.95 2.76
N PRO A 16 11.60 -4.70 3.85
CA PRO A 16 11.98 -6.11 3.75
C PRO A 16 10.88 -6.92 3.07
N LYS A 17 11.26 -7.67 2.02
CA LYS A 17 10.35 -8.51 1.23
C LYS A 17 9.20 -7.73 0.58
N TYR A 18 9.45 -6.51 0.10
CA TYR A 18 8.47 -5.67 -0.63
C TYR A 18 7.57 -6.46 -1.59
N TRP A 19 8.17 -7.24 -2.50
CA TRP A 19 7.46 -8.04 -3.51
C TRP A 19 6.65 -9.23 -2.98
N SER A 20 6.70 -9.49 -1.67
CA SER A 20 5.99 -10.60 -1.03
C SER A 20 5.23 -10.17 0.23
N ASP A 21 5.03 -8.87 0.43
CA ASP A 21 4.25 -8.34 1.54
C ASP A 21 2.81 -8.09 1.09
N ASP A 22 1.86 -8.81 1.68
CA ASP A 22 0.43 -8.71 1.33
C ASP A 22 -0.10 -7.28 1.43
N ARG A 23 0.48 -6.43 2.29
CA ARG A 23 0.06 -5.03 2.42
C ARG A 23 0.39 -4.21 1.18
N VAL A 24 1.48 -4.53 0.47
CA VAL A 24 1.82 -3.89 -0.81
C VAL A 24 0.80 -4.27 -1.86
N LEU A 25 0.42 -5.55 -1.94
CA LEU A 25 -0.62 -6.02 -2.85
C LEU A 25 -1.98 -5.37 -2.54
N LEU A 26 -2.35 -5.28 -1.26
CA LEU A 26 -3.59 -4.61 -0.84
C LEU A 26 -3.58 -3.12 -1.23
N CYS A 27 -2.45 -2.42 -1.08
CA CYS A 27 -2.34 -1.04 -1.56
C CYS A 27 -2.60 -0.92 -3.07
N ASP A 28 -2.02 -1.80 -3.88
CA ASP A 28 -2.24 -1.81 -5.33
C ASP A 28 -3.72 -2.01 -5.68
N ILE A 29 -4.35 -3.04 -5.12
CA ILE A 29 -5.76 -3.39 -5.36
C ILE A 29 -6.69 -2.21 -5.00
N LEU A 30 -6.51 -1.63 -3.82
CA LEU A 30 -7.35 -0.53 -3.34
C LEU A 30 -7.10 0.75 -4.16
N PHE A 31 -5.87 1.03 -4.57
CA PHE A 31 -5.54 2.17 -5.42
C PHE A 31 -6.20 2.04 -6.80
N ARG A 32 -6.06 0.88 -7.44
CA ARG A 32 -6.69 0.56 -8.73
C ARG A 32 -8.20 0.69 -8.66
N HIS A 33 -8.81 0.22 -7.57
CA HIS A 33 -10.25 0.40 -7.34
C HIS A 33 -10.66 1.88 -7.31
N LEU A 34 -9.92 2.72 -6.57
CA LEU A 34 -10.23 4.16 -6.45
C LEU A 34 -10.05 4.91 -7.78
N GLU A 35 -9.03 4.57 -8.56
CA GLU A 35 -8.77 5.15 -9.88
C GLU A 35 -9.66 4.52 -10.98
N LYS A 36 -10.57 3.60 -10.61
CA LYS A 36 -11.49 2.89 -11.51
C LYS A 36 -10.76 2.08 -12.59
N GLU A 37 -9.58 1.62 -12.27
CA GLU A 37 -8.84 0.67 -13.08
C GLU A 37 -9.42 -0.74 -12.93
N ASP A 38 -8.98 -1.65 -13.80
CA ASP A 38 -9.43 -3.03 -13.73
C ASP A 38 -8.94 -3.70 -12.44
N VAL A 39 -9.82 -4.45 -11.78
CA VAL A 39 -9.57 -5.20 -10.54
C VAL A 39 -10.27 -6.54 -10.69
N ASP A 40 -9.70 -7.62 -10.15
CA ASP A 40 -10.32 -8.93 -10.25
C ASP A 40 -11.71 -8.97 -9.59
N GLU A 41 -12.59 -9.85 -10.06
CA GLU A 41 -13.96 -9.95 -9.55
C GLU A 41 -14.01 -10.39 -8.07
N ASP A 42 -13.06 -11.20 -7.62
CA ASP A 42 -13.01 -11.61 -6.22
C ASP A 42 -12.53 -10.47 -5.31
N ASP A 43 -11.58 -9.67 -5.77
CA ASP A 43 -11.15 -8.44 -5.09
C ASP A 43 -12.27 -7.40 -5.03
N LYS A 44 -13.04 -7.22 -6.12
CA LYS A 44 -14.22 -6.34 -6.13
C LYS A 44 -15.26 -6.76 -5.11
N LYS A 45 -15.54 -8.07 -5.00
CA LYS A 45 -16.48 -8.60 -4.00
C LYS A 45 -15.97 -8.39 -2.59
N TRP A 46 -14.66 -8.59 -2.37
CA TRP A 46 -14.04 -8.33 -1.07
C TRP A 46 -14.17 -6.84 -0.70
N ILE A 47 -13.82 -5.92 -1.61
CA ILE A 47 -13.94 -4.48 -1.38
C ILE A 47 -15.39 -4.09 -1.04
N ALA A 48 -16.36 -4.56 -1.83
CA ALA A 48 -17.77 -4.24 -1.61
C ALA A 48 -18.35 -4.82 -0.31
N LYS A 49 -17.69 -5.84 0.26
CA LYS A 49 -18.06 -6.47 1.52
C LYS A 49 -17.45 -5.75 2.72
N ASP A 50 -16.19 -5.34 2.60
CA ASP A 50 -15.39 -4.85 3.73
C ASP A 50 -15.37 -3.32 3.82
N PHE A 51 -15.73 -2.60 2.76
CA PHE A 51 -15.79 -1.13 2.73
C PHE A 51 -17.17 -0.61 2.29
N ASN A 52 -17.70 0.35 3.05
CA ASN A 52 -18.99 0.99 2.78
C ASN A 52 -18.87 2.24 1.88
N SER A 53 -17.65 2.77 1.73
CA SER A 53 -17.41 3.98 0.94
C SER A 53 -15.95 4.09 0.48
N ASN A 54 -15.71 4.88 -0.56
CA ASN A 54 -14.35 5.23 -1.00
C ASN A 54 -13.55 5.96 0.09
N GLU A 55 -14.22 6.65 1.03
CA GLU A 55 -13.55 7.32 2.14
C GLU A 55 -12.92 6.29 3.10
N GLU A 56 -13.61 5.19 3.41
CA GLU A 56 -13.05 4.10 4.20
C GLU A 56 -11.86 3.44 3.50
N ILE A 57 -11.94 3.26 2.18
CA ILE A 57 -10.83 2.73 1.37
C ILE A 57 -9.61 3.65 1.44
N VAL A 58 -9.82 4.97 1.30
CA VAL A 58 -8.73 5.96 1.43
C VAL A 58 -8.12 5.95 2.83
N HIS A 59 -8.93 5.77 3.87
CA HIS A 59 -8.42 5.65 5.25
C HIS A 59 -7.57 4.40 5.45
N GLU A 60 -8.00 3.27 4.90
CA GLU A 60 -7.25 2.02 4.97
C GLU A 60 -5.95 2.10 4.17
N LEU A 61 -5.98 2.66 2.97
CA LEU A 61 -4.77 2.94 2.19
C LEU A 61 -3.74 3.75 2.98
N LYS A 62 -4.16 4.85 3.60
CA LYS A 62 -3.26 5.68 4.45
C LYS A 62 -2.68 4.91 5.62
N ARG A 63 -3.46 3.99 6.22
CA ARG A 63 -2.99 3.13 7.30
C ARG A 63 -1.93 2.16 6.81
N LEU A 64 -2.19 1.47 5.71
CA LEU A 64 -1.25 0.52 5.09
C LEU A 64 0.04 1.20 4.63
N GLU A 65 -0.06 2.35 3.97
CA GLU A 65 1.08 3.17 3.55
C GLU A 65 1.95 3.58 4.74
N LYS A 66 1.34 4.07 5.83
CA LYS A 66 2.06 4.42 7.06
C LYS A 66 2.80 3.22 7.66
N ASP A 67 2.16 2.04 7.70
CA ASP A 67 2.74 0.82 8.26
C ASP A 67 3.88 0.27 7.39
N LEU A 68 3.80 0.41 6.08
CA LEU A 68 4.86 0.05 5.14
C LEU A 68 6.05 1.01 5.26
N TYR A 69 5.76 2.31 5.27
CA TYR A 69 6.78 3.34 5.39
C TYR A 69 7.53 3.26 6.72
N SER A 70 6.84 3.08 7.84
CA SER A 70 7.48 2.95 9.15
C SER A 70 8.49 1.81 9.18
N LYS A 71 8.12 0.63 8.64
CA LYS A 71 9.02 -0.53 8.58
C LYS A 71 10.20 -0.31 7.63
N SER A 72 9.96 0.38 6.52
CA SER A 72 11.01 0.76 5.57
C SER A 72 12.02 1.70 6.25
N LEU A 73 11.52 2.67 7.03
CA LEU A 73 12.33 3.62 7.77
C LEU A 73 13.14 2.95 8.87
N ASP A 74 12.57 1.99 9.61
CA ASP A 74 13.28 1.20 10.62
C ASP A 74 14.46 0.45 9.98
N ASN A 75 14.23 -0.28 8.88
CA ASN A 75 15.27 -1.02 8.18
C ASN A 75 16.33 -0.09 7.54
N TYR A 76 15.93 1.09 7.06
CA TYR A 76 16.87 2.12 6.59
C TYR A 76 17.82 2.56 7.70
N TYR A 77 17.29 2.92 8.88
CA TYR A 77 18.12 3.35 10.00
C TYR A 77 18.97 2.23 10.57
N GLU A 78 18.47 1.00 10.64
CA GLU A 78 19.26 -0.17 11.04
C GLU A 78 20.49 -0.34 10.14
N ARG A 79 20.34 -0.17 8.82
CA ARG A 79 21.47 -0.26 7.87
C ARG A 79 22.39 0.96 7.87
N LEU A 80 21.87 2.15 8.18
CA LEU A 80 22.67 3.37 8.27
C LEU A 80 23.56 3.41 9.52
N LEU A 81 23.08 2.80 10.61
CA LEU A 81 23.74 2.80 11.92
C LEU A 81 24.53 1.51 12.21
N ALA A 82 24.52 0.53 11.29
CA ALA A 82 25.30 -0.71 11.35
C ALA A 82 26.74 -0.52 10.84
#